data_AF-M4ASH3-F1
#
_entry.id   AF-M4ASH3-F1
#
_cell.length_a   1.000
_cell.length_b   1.000
_cell.length_c   1.000
_cell.angle_alpha   90.00
_cell.angle_beta   90.00
_cell.angle_gamma   90.00
#
_symmetry.space_group_name_H-M   'P 1'
#
loop_
_entity.id
_entity.type
_entity.pdbx_description
1 polymer ?
#
loop_
_entity_poly.entity_id
_entity_poly.type
_entity_poly.pdbx_seq_one_letter_code
_entity_poly.pdbx_strand_id
1 'polypeptide(L)'
;MKNANSSIMELKPKENKESFLFVERNVVAGNCLIFRGNLSVPDPETSNHTLLLDADGEREFGGVVTPYDDKGRADVHQACPNCLLVVHHGVFEGTPGRMLLIYRSEGKHLDAEELKAAESEHRRMAECLKFNVRTSFRYDGKADFCLEKKEETEA
;
A
#
# COMPACT_ATOMS: atom_id res chain seq x y z
N MET A 1 -0.79 11.37 1.12
CA MET A 1 -0.18 11.29 2.46
C MET A 1 1.12 12.08 2.51
N LYS A 2 1.21 13.21 3.23
CA LYS A 2 2.46 14.02 3.33
C LYS A 2 3.36 13.64 4.53
N ASN A 3 2.80 12.99 5.54
CA ASN A 3 3.45 12.70 6.83
C ASN A 3 3.40 11.21 7.19
N ALA A 4 3.42 10.33 6.18
CA ALA A 4 3.50 8.88 6.40
C ALA A 4 4.97 8.47 6.50
N ASN A 5 5.30 7.75 7.57
CA ASN A 5 6.68 7.37 7.91
C ASN A 5 6.95 5.87 7.64
N SER A 6 5.93 5.03 7.79
CA SER A 6 5.98 3.61 7.49
C SER A 6 4.63 3.13 6.94
N SER A 7 4.67 2.07 6.14
CA SER A 7 3.48 1.38 5.63
C SER A 7 3.75 -0.12 5.57
N ILE A 8 2.78 -0.93 6.03
CA ILE A 8 2.71 -2.38 5.81
C ILE A 8 1.45 -2.67 5.02
N MET A 9 1.58 -3.48 3.99
CA MET A 9 0.45 -4.01 3.24
C MET A 9 0.39 -5.53 3.40
N GLU A 10 -0.78 -6.04 3.76
CA GLU A 10 -1.13 -7.46 3.74
C GLU A 10 -2.18 -7.69 2.66
N LEU A 11 -1.94 -8.70 1.83
CA LEU A 11 -2.92 -9.22 0.87
C LEU A 11 -3.19 -10.68 1.24
N LYS A 12 -4.41 -10.98 1.70
CA LYS A 12 -4.83 -12.33 2.09
C LYS A 12 -5.81 -12.84 1.03
N PRO A 13 -5.45 -13.87 0.23
CA PRO A 13 -6.38 -14.45 -0.73
C PRO A 13 -7.63 -14.98 -0.04
N LYS A 14 -8.80 -14.73 -0.63
CA LYS A 14 -10.05 -15.37 -0.23
C LYS A 14 -10.20 -16.75 -0.87
N GLU A 15 -11.21 -17.50 -0.44
CA GLU A 15 -11.49 -18.86 -0.92
C GLU A 15 -11.66 -18.94 -2.45
N ASN A 16 -12.25 -17.90 -3.06
CA ASN A 16 -12.42 -17.80 -4.51
C ASN A 16 -11.12 -17.52 -5.28
N LYS A 17 -10.01 -17.17 -4.61
CA LYS A 17 -8.70 -16.79 -5.17
C LYS A 17 -8.68 -15.61 -6.16
N GLU A 18 -9.84 -15.06 -6.49
CA GLU A 18 -10.03 -13.88 -7.34
C GLU A 18 -10.19 -12.59 -6.53
N SER A 19 -10.41 -12.74 -5.22
CA SER A 19 -10.53 -11.64 -4.26
C SER A 19 -9.47 -11.75 -3.16
N PHE A 20 -9.07 -10.61 -2.64
CA PHE A 20 -8.09 -10.46 -1.57
C PHE A 20 -8.68 -9.59 -0.48
N LEU A 21 -8.55 -10.01 0.77
CA LEU A 21 -8.63 -9.08 1.88
C LEU A 21 -7.34 -8.26 1.88
N PHE A 22 -7.49 -6.98 1.60
CA PHE A 22 -6.44 -5.97 1.66
C PHE A 22 -6.48 -5.28 3.02
N VAL A 23 -5.32 -5.24 3.67
CA VAL A 23 -5.11 -4.45 4.88
C VAL A 23 -3.83 -3.65 4.72
N GLU A 24 -3.93 -2.32 4.73
CA GLU A 24 -2.76 -1.44 4.77
C GLU A 24 -2.73 -0.66 6.07
N ARG A 25 -1.58 -0.70 6.76
CA ARG A 25 -1.35 -0.01 8.02
C ARG A 25 -0.22 0.98 7.84
N ASN A 26 -0.53 2.26 8.05
CA ASN A 26 0.39 3.37 7.92
C ASN A 26 0.62 4.04 9.28
N VAL A 27 1.83 4.54 9.52
CA VAL A 27 2.08 5.49 10.61
C VAL A 27 2.07 6.90 10.02
N VAL A 28 1.07 7.69 10.40
CA VAL A 28 0.88 9.08 9.93
C VAL A 28 0.86 10.02 11.11
N ALA A 29 1.85 10.94 11.17
CA ALA A 29 2.00 11.89 12.27
C ALA A 29 1.92 11.23 13.66
N GLY A 30 2.59 10.08 13.82
CA GLY A 30 2.62 9.30 15.08
C GLY A 30 1.37 8.47 15.38
N ASN A 31 0.33 8.53 14.53
CA ASN A 31 -0.90 7.78 14.70
C ASN A 31 -1.03 6.66 13.67
N CYS A 32 -1.68 5.57 14.06
CA CYS A 32 -2.07 4.49 13.16
C CYS A 32 -3.21 4.95 12.22
N LEU A 33 -2.97 4.83 10.92
CA LEU A 33 -3.98 4.92 9.87
C LEU A 33 -4.09 3.55 9.20
N ILE A 34 -5.24 2.90 9.31
CA ILE A 34 -5.46 1.56 8.77
C ILE A 34 -6.57 1.60 7.74
N PHE A 35 -6.31 0.99 6.58
CA PHE A 35 -7.30 0.73 5.54
C PHE A 35 -7.58 -0.76 5.48
N ARG A 36 -8.84 -1.16 5.42
CA ARG A 36 -9.29 -2.53 5.24
C ARG A 36 -10.32 -2.58 4.13
N GLY A 37 -10.23 -3.54 3.23
CA GLY A 37 -11.17 -3.66 2.13
C GLY A 37 -10.96 -4.94 1.35
N ASN A 38 -11.93 -5.25 0.49
CA ASN A 38 -11.80 -6.38 -0.43
C ASN A 38 -11.44 -5.86 -1.81
N LEU A 39 -10.37 -6.41 -2.36
CA LEU A 39 -9.92 -6.12 -3.71
C LEU A 39 -10.15 -7.36 -4.58
N SER A 40 -10.76 -7.21 -5.76
CA SER A 40 -10.92 -8.30 -6.71
C SER A 40 -10.32 -8.01 -8.08
N VAL A 41 -10.01 -9.08 -8.80
CA VAL A 41 -9.72 -9.04 -10.23
C VAL A 41 -11.06 -8.94 -10.97
N PRO A 42 -11.37 -7.83 -11.67
CA PRO A 42 -12.70 -7.66 -12.28
C PRO A 42 -12.98 -8.63 -13.44
N ASP A 43 -11.96 -8.96 -14.22
CA ASP A 43 -11.98 -9.94 -15.31
C ASP A 43 -10.60 -10.63 -15.40
N PRO A 44 -10.47 -11.91 -15.03
CA PRO A 44 -9.19 -12.62 -15.04
C PRO A 44 -8.43 -12.59 -16.38
N GLU A 45 -9.13 -12.51 -17.50
CA GLU A 45 -8.53 -12.56 -18.84
C GLU A 45 -8.06 -11.18 -19.33
N THR A 46 -8.72 -10.10 -18.88
CA THR A 46 -8.48 -8.75 -19.43
C THR A 46 -7.97 -7.73 -18.41
N SER A 47 -8.00 -8.02 -17.11
CA SER A 47 -7.70 -7.04 -16.06
C SER A 47 -6.25 -6.57 -16.01
N ASN A 48 -5.32 -7.24 -16.69
CA ASN A 48 -3.91 -6.82 -16.82
C ASN A 48 -3.29 -6.39 -15.47
N HIS A 49 -3.41 -7.25 -14.46
CA HIS A 49 -2.90 -7.05 -13.09
C HIS A 49 -3.56 -5.90 -12.30
N THR A 50 -4.76 -5.51 -12.68
CA THR A 50 -5.57 -4.51 -11.97
C THR A 50 -6.45 -5.17 -10.91
N LEU A 51 -6.48 -4.58 -9.72
CA LEU A 51 -7.42 -4.89 -8.65
C LEU A 51 -8.37 -3.72 -8.43
N LEU A 52 -9.65 -4.01 -8.18
CA LEU A 52 -10.70 -3.05 -7.85
C LEU A 52 -11.23 -3.28 -6.44
N LEU A 53 -11.58 -2.19 -5.75
CA LEU A 53 -12.31 -2.28 -4.50
C LEU A 53 -13.75 -2.77 -4.76
N ASP A 54 -14.13 -3.87 -4.10
CA ASP A 54 -15.42 -4.55 -4.30
C ASP A 54 -16.61 -3.71 -3.80
N ALA A 55 -16.42 -3.03 -2.68
CA ALA A 55 -17.38 -2.21 -1.96
C ALA A 55 -16.64 -1.25 -1.03
N ASP A 56 -17.34 -0.29 -0.43
CA ASP A 56 -16.76 0.62 0.56
C ASP A 56 -15.96 -0.17 1.61
N GLY A 57 -14.69 0.19 1.76
CA GLY A 57 -13.82 -0.36 2.77
C GLY A 57 -14.01 0.33 4.12
N GLU A 58 -13.10 0.06 5.03
CA GLU A 58 -12.99 0.71 6.32
C GLU A 58 -11.67 1.49 6.40
N ARG A 59 -11.76 2.70 6.93
CA ARG A 59 -10.61 3.51 7.33
C ARG A 59 -10.69 3.73 8.83
N GLU A 60 -9.66 3.29 9.55
CA GLU A 60 -9.46 3.54 10.97
C GLU A 60 -8.35 4.57 11.16
N PHE A 61 -8.60 5.64 11.92
CA PHE A 61 -7.58 6.60 12.30
C PHE A 61 -7.73 6.99 13.76
N GLY A 62 -6.68 6.78 14.56
CA GLY A 62 -6.73 7.06 16.00
C GLY A 62 -7.85 6.31 16.74
N GLY A 63 -8.18 5.10 16.29
CA GLY A 63 -9.26 4.26 16.84
C GLY A 63 -10.67 4.59 16.34
N VAL A 64 -10.84 5.62 15.49
CA VAL A 64 -12.13 5.96 14.89
C VAL A 64 -12.26 5.28 13.52
N VAL A 65 -13.25 4.40 13.37
CA VAL A 65 -13.55 3.72 12.10
C VAL A 65 -14.58 4.53 11.30
N THR A 66 -14.29 4.76 10.02
CA THR A 66 -15.13 5.46 9.05
C THR A 66 -15.15 4.69 7.73
N PRO A 67 -16.21 4.80 6.91
CA PRO A 67 -16.21 4.22 5.58
C PRO A 67 -15.05 4.75 4.72
N TYR A 68 -14.47 3.87 3.92
CA TYR A 68 -13.48 4.18 2.87
C TYR A 68 -14.13 3.93 1.50
N ASP A 69 -14.76 4.97 0.97
CA ASP A 69 -15.53 4.98 -0.28
C ASP A 69 -14.71 5.46 -1.49
N ASP A 70 -13.38 5.46 -1.34
CA ASP A 70 -12.48 5.69 -2.46
C ASP A 70 -12.70 4.55 -3.44
N LYS A 71 -13.20 4.84 -4.65
CA LYS A 71 -13.42 3.88 -5.75
C LYS A 71 -12.08 3.42 -6.32
N GLY A 72 -11.24 2.90 -5.43
CA GLY A 72 -9.82 2.69 -5.60
C GLY A 72 -9.55 1.60 -6.62
N ARG A 73 -8.54 1.86 -7.45
CA ARG A 73 -8.01 0.91 -8.43
C ARG A 73 -6.52 0.78 -8.21
N ALA A 74 -6.03 -0.44 -8.07
CA ALA A 74 -4.61 -0.73 -7.86
C ALA A 74 -4.06 -1.54 -9.03
N ASP A 75 -3.12 -0.96 -9.78
CA ASP A 75 -2.35 -1.71 -10.78
C ASP A 75 -1.12 -2.33 -10.07
N VAL A 76 -1.00 -3.65 -10.06
CA VAL A 76 -0.01 -4.37 -9.26
C VAL A 76 1.04 -5.04 -10.14
N HIS A 77 2.32 -4.78 -9.87
CA HIS A 77 3.45 -5.29 -10.65
C HIS A 77 4.57 -5.82 -9.75
N GLN A 78 5.18 -6.92 -10.16
CA GLN A 78 6.43 -7.38 -9.54
C GLN A 78 7.60 -6.57 -10.11
N ALA A 79 8.23 -5.73 -9.28
CA ALA A 79 9.37 -4.90 -9.70
C ALA A 79 10.72 -5.61 -9.50
N CYS A 80 10.78 -6.55 -8.55
CA CYS A 80 11.93 -7.40 -8.27
C CYS A 80 11.45 -8.71 -7.60
N PRO A 81 12.28 -9.74 -7.40
CA PRO A 81 11.87 -10.99 -6.74
C PRO A 81 11.18 -10.81 -5.38
N ASN A 82 11.53 -9.75 -4.63
CA ASN A 82 10.96 -9.43 -3.32
C ASN A 82 10.31 -8.03 -3.27
N CYS A 83 9.96 -7.44 -4.42
CA CYS A 83 9.43 -6.08 -4.50
C CYS A 83 8.10 -6.06 -5.24
N LEU A 84 7.14 -5.35 -4.65
CA LEU A 84 5.83 -5.12 -5.23
C LEU A 84 5.67 -3.63 -5.51
N LEU A 85 5.37 -3.29 -6.77
CA LEU A 85 5.03 -1.94 -7.19
C LEU A 85 3.52 -1.87 -7.36
N VAL A 86 2.90 -0.88 -6.74
CA VAL A 86 1.46 -0.63 -6.81
C VAL A 86 1.22 0.79 -7.29
N VAL A 87 0.47 0.94 -8.37
CA VAL A 87 -0.08 2.23 -8.80
C VAL A 87 -1.52 2.30 -8.30
N HIS A 88 -1.73 3.02 -7.20
CA HIS A 88 -3.06 3.24 -6.65
C HIS A 88 -3.67 4.49 -7.28
N HIS A 89 -4.88 4.37 -7.81
CA HIS A 89 -5.68 5.46 -8.36
C HIS A 89 -6.88 5.67 -7.45
N GLY A 90 -7.11 6.91 -7.04
CA GLY A 90 -8.19 7.24 -6.11
C GLY A 90 -8.54 8.73 -6.09
N VAL A 91 -9.49 9.09 -5.24
CA VAL A 91 -9.93 10.46 -4.98
C VAL A 91 -9.52 10.86 -3.56
N PHE A 92 -8.54 11.74 -3.45
CA PHE A 92 -8.01 12.21 -2.18
C PHE A 92 -8.56 13.60 -1.88
N GLU A 93 -9.39 13.72 -0.83
CA GLU A 93 -10.00 15.00 -0.43
C GLU A 93 -10.73 15.68 -1.61
N GLY A 94 -11.49 14.88 -2.38
CA GLY A 94 -12.23 15.36 -3.56
C GLY A 94 -11.38 15.59 -4.82
N THR A 95 -10.06 15.34 -4.76
CA THR A 95 -9.15 15.51 -5.89
C THR A 95 -8.72 14.15 -6.46
N PRO A 96 -9.00 13.85 -7.73
CA PRO A 96 -8.46 12.66 -8.37
C PRO A 96 -6.94 12.68 -8.37
N GLY A 97 -6.34 11.55 -8.03
CA GLY A 97 -4.90 11.42 -7.98
C GLY A 97 -4.45 9.98 -8.12
N ARG A 98 -3.12 9.81 -8.16
CA ARG A 98 -2.49 8.50 -8.10
C ARG A 98 -1.28 8.52 -7.20
N MET A 99 -1.02 7.39 -6.56
CA MET A 99 0.15 7.15 -5.72
C MET A 99 0.95 5.99 -6.29
N LEU A 100 2.28 6.14 -6.31
CA LEU A 100 3.20 5.05 -6.59
C LEU A 100 3.71 4.52 -5.25
N LEU A 101 3.37 3.28 -4.94
CA LEU A 101 3.75 2.58 -3.72
C LEU A 101 4.73 1.46 -4.10
N ILE A 102 5.84 1.37 -3.39
CA ILE A 102 6.86 0.36 -3.64
C ILE A 102 7.11 -0.36 -2.32
N TYR A 103 6.65 -1.60 -2.24
CA TYR A 103 6.79 -2.46 -1.07
C TYR A 103 7.91 -3.47 -1.29
N ARG A 104 8.50 -3.90 -0.18
CA ARG A 104 9.44 -5.01 -0.12
C ARG A 104 8.86 -6.07 0.81
N SER A 105 9.14 -7.34 0.52
CA SER A 105 8.75 -8.45 1.39
C SER A 105 9.25 -8.23 2.82
N GLU A 106 8.53 -8.80 3.79
CA GLU A 106 8.89 -8.74 5.20
C GLU A 106 10.35 -9.21 5.42
N GLY A 107 11.09 -8.47 6.26
CA GLY A 107 12.53 -8.67 6.48
C GLY A 107 13.47 -8.20 5.35
N LYS A 108 12.98 -7.94 4.13
CA LYS A 108 13.79 -7.42 3.00
C LYS A 108 13.83 -5.90 2.91
N HIS A 109 13.19 -5.21 3.84
CA HIS A 109 13.16 -3.75 3.95
C HIS A 109 14.19 -3.21 4.97
N LEU A 110 14.95 -4.09 5.65
CA LEU A 110 15.82 -3.71 6.76
C LEU A 110 17.19 -3.16 6.33
N ASP A 111 17.61 -3.42 5.10
CA ASP A 111 18.91 -2.94 4.60
C ASP A 111 18.80 -1.50 4.09
N ALA A 112 19.22 -0.55 4.93
CA ALA A 112 19.19 0.88 4.61
C ALA A 112 20.06 1.25 3.41
N GLU A 113 21.19 0.57 3.18
CA GLU A 113 22.05 0.83 2.02
C GLU A 113 21.40 0.30 0.73
N GLU A 114 20.74 -0.85 0.78
CA GLU A 114 19.96 -1.35 -0.34
C GLU A 114 18.78 -0.42 -0.68
N LEU A 115 18.09 0.11 0.34
CA LEU A 115 17.00 1.08 0.15
C LEU A 115 17.50 2.37 -0.52
N LYS A 116 18.67 2.86 -0.08
CA LYS A 116 19.30 4.05 -0.65
C LYS A 116 19.79 3.80 -2.08
N ALA A 117 20.38 2.64 -2.35
CA ALA A 117 20.78 2.25 -3.70
C ALA A 117 19.58 2.10 -4.65
N ALA A 118 18.44 1.66 -4.13
CA ALA A 118 17.20 1.52 -4.90
C ALA A 118 16.54 2.87 -5.23
N GLU A 119 16.93 3.99 -4.60
CA GLU A 119 16.31 5.30 -4.81
C GLU A 119 16.37 5.76 -6.29
N SER A 120 17.50 5.55 -6.97
CA SER A 120 17.65 5.90 -8.38
C SER A 120 16.74 5.07 -9.28
N GLU A 121 16.59 3.79 -8.99
CA GLU A 121 15.69 2.90 -9.73
C GLU A 121 14.23 3.24 -9.49
N HIS A 122 13.86 3.53 -8.24
CA HIS A 122 12.52 3.99 -7.92
C HIS A 122 12.19 5.31 -8.63
N ARG A 123 13.15 6.24 -8.72
CA ARG A 123 13.00 7.49 -9.49
C ARG A 123 12.80 7.20 -10.97
N ARG A 124 13.62 6.34 -11.56
CA ARG A 124 13.50 5.92 -12.97
C ARG A 124 12.14 5.31 -13.28
N MET A 125 11.62 4.46 -12.38
CA MET A 125 10.27 3.89 -12.51
C MET A 125 9.18 4.97 -12.45
N ALA A 126 9.27 5.89 -11.50
CA ALA A 126 8.30 6.97 -11.36
C ALA A 126 8.30 7.91 -12.59
N GLU A 127 9.47 8.25 -13.13
CA GLU A 127 9.61 9.03 -14.37
C GLU A 127 9.02 8.30 -15.58
N CYS A 128 9.28 6.99 -15.70
CA CYS A 128 8.72 6.14 -16.75
C CYS A 128 7.18 6.18 -16.72
N LEU A 129 6.61 6.04 -15.52
CA LEU A 129 5.17 6.10 -15.26
C LEU A 129 4.58 7.53 -15.27
N LYS A 130 5.39 8.55 -15.58
CA LYS A 130 5.00 9.98 -15.67
C LYS A 130 4.55 10.60 -14.34
N PHE A 131 5.09 10.15 -13.22
CA PHE A 131 4.92 10.82 -11.93
C PHE A 131 5.80 12.08 -11.85
N ASN A 132 5.35 13.06 -11.08
CA ASN A 132 6.15 14.25 -10.78
C ASN A 132 7.14 13.94 -9.66
N VAL A 133 8.39 13.67 -10.02
CA VAL A 133 9.49 13.23 -9.12
C VAL A 133 10.12 14.33 -8.26
N ARG A 134 9.49 15.49 -8.11
CA ARG A 134 9.98 16.56 -7.20
C ARG A 134 10.08 16.13 -5.73
N THR A 135 9.42 15.03 -5.34
CA THR A 135 9.43 14.48 -3.99
C THR A 135 10.33 13.25 -3.90
N SER A 136 11.09 13.13 -2.80
CA SER A 136 11.88 11.94 -2.48
C SER A 136 11.01 10.79 -1.96
N PHE A 137 11.51 9.56 -2.11
CA PHE A 137 11.01 8.38 -1.38
C PHE A 137 11.16 8.62 0.12
N ARG A 138 10.21 8.13 0.92
CA ARG A 138 10.04 8.56 2.33
C ARG A 138 10.35 7.51 3.39
N TYR A 139 10.68 6.29 3.00
CA TYR A 139 11.01 5.26 3.97
C TYR A 139 12.52 5.26 4.23
N ASP A 140 12.91 5.51 5.49
CA ASP A 140 14.31 5.59 5.93
C ASP A 140 14.74 4.41 6.82
N GLY A 141 13.87 3.41 6.98
CA GLY A 141 14.12 2.22 7.79
C GLY A 141 14.10 2.44 9.30
N LYS A 142 13.76 3.65 9.79
CA LYS A 142 13.81 3.99 11.22
C LYS A 142 12.44 4.01 11.91
N ALA A 143 11.38 4.20 11.14
CA ALA A 143 10.03 4.28 11.69
C ALA A 143 9.50 2.90 12.07
N ASP A 144 8.95 2.79 13.27
CA ASP A 144 8.18 1.63 13.69
C ASP A 144 6.93 1.44 12.83
N PHE A 145 6.36 0.24 12.89
CA PHE A 145 5.15 -0.09 12.17
C PHE A 145 3.92 -0.06 13.06
N CYS A 146 2.78 0.29 12.46
CA CYS A 146 1.49 0.11 13.09
C CYS A 146 1.12 -1.38 13.06
N LEU A 147 1.33 -2.08 14.18
CA LEU A 147 0.96 -3.49 14.34
C LEU A 147 -0.36 -3.60 15.10
N GLU A 148 -1.21 -4.54 14.69
CA GLU A 148 -2.36 -4.92 15.51
C GLU A 148 -1.85 -5.52 16.82
N LYS A 149 -2.51 -5.17 17.94
CA LYS A 149 -2.28 -5.87 19.19
C LYS A 149 -2.69 -7.31 18.97
N LYS A 150 -1.72 -8.23 19.00
CA LYS A 150 -2.04 -9.65 19.16
C LYS A 150 -2.67 -9.77 20.53
N GLU A 151 -3.92 -10.19 20.60
CA GLU A 151 -4.46 -10.71 21.86
C GLU A 151 -3.53 -11.86 22.25
N GLU A 152 -2.83 -11.71 23.37
CA GLU A 152 -2.16 -12.82 24.02
C GLU A 152 -3.27 -13.82 24.34
N THR A 153 -3.40 -14.84 23.50
CA THR A 153 -4.24 -15.98 23.83
C THR A 153 -3.51 -16.69 24.97
N GLU A 154 -3.88 -16.34 26.21
CA GLU A 154 -3.46 -17.07 27.41
C GLU A 154 -3.76 -18.56 27.18
N ALA A 155 -2.71 -19.36 27.20
CA ALA A 155 -2.75 -20.82 27.12
C ALA A 155 -3.06 -21.43 28.49
#